data_AF-A0A090I5Y6-F1
#
_entry.id   AF-A0A090I5Y6-F1
#
_cell.length_a   1.000
_cell.length_b   1.000
_cell.length_c   1.000
_cell.angle_alpha   90.00
_cell.angle_beta   90.00
_cell.angle_gamma   90.00
#
_symmetry.space_group_name_H-M   'P 1'
#
loop_
_entity.id
_entity.type
_entity.pdbx_description
1 polymer ?
#
loop_
_entity_poly.entity_id
_entity_poly.type
_entity_poly.pdbx_seq_one_letter_code
_entity_poly.pdbx_strand_id
1 'polypeptide(L)'
;MWDAFRNLHSEFHEKMEQMQRLGGLRVLILHVLDENGPGNGVEIMDAIQAHQESCTMHYPGHGPSRKHYRPSPGSVYPMLKKMVNEELLIKREDGKYELTGKGKKILEKLYGRFKPHEKMDRGEYSITRALTEIEGYVSYLEDIKEEKLAPHGELIGELSQRLEAIKNSIQKE
;
A
#
# COMPACT_ATOMS: atom_id res chain seq x y z
N MET A 1 10.66 -8.78 -21.16
CA MET A 1 9.35 -8.16 -20.83
C MET A 1 8.51 -9.09 -19.96
N TRP A 2 8.32 -10.35 -20.34
CA TRP A 2 7.66 -11.39 -19.53
C TRP A 2 8.34 -11.70 -18.17
N ASP A 3 9.67 -11.68 -18.10
CA ASP A 3 10.38 -11.91 -16.83
C ASP A 3 10.25 -10.75 -15.84
N ALA A 4 10.14 -9.51 -16.33
CA ALA A 4 9.87 -8.35 -15.49
C ALA A 4 8.46 -8.40 -14.90
N PHE A 5 7.49 -8.92 -15.67
CA PHE A 5 6.11 -9.12 -15.23
C PHE A 5 5.99 -10.23 -14.17
N ARG A 6 6.64 -11.39 -14.37
CA ARG A 6 6.66 -12.47 -13.37
C ARG A 6 7.36 -12.05 -12.07
N ASN A 7 8.45 -11.30 -12.16
CA ASN A 7 9.13 -10.78 -10.97
C ASN A 7 8.25 -9.76 -10.22
N LEU A 8 7.56 -8.86 -10.95
CA LEU A 8 6.63 -7.90 -10.34
C LEU A 8 5.47 -8.60 -9.63
N HIS A 9 4.90 -9.63 -10.26
CA HIS A 9 3.84 -10.46 -9.68
C HIS A 9 4.31 -11.17 -8.40
N SER A 10 5.50 -11.76 -8.40
CA SER A 10 6.07 -12.38 -7.19
C SER A 10 6.37 -11.35 -6.08
N GLU A 11 6.86 -10.16 -6.43
CA GLU A 11 7.10 -9.06 -5.49
C GLU A 11 5.77 -8.56 -4.90
N PHE A 12 4.69 -8.51 -5.68
CA PHE A 12 3.37 -8.10 -5.23
C PHE A 12 2.75 -9.10 -4.24
N HIS A 13 2.81 -10.40 -4.55
CA HIS A 13 2.36 -11.45 -3.64
C HIS A 13 3.16 -11.47 -2.33
N GLU A 14 4.48 -11.31 -2.41
CA GLU A 14 5.33 -11.19 -1.21
C GLU A 14 4.95 -9.95 -0.37
N LYS A 15 4.65 -8.81 -1.01
CA LYS A 15 4.18 -7.59 -0.34
C LYS A 15 2.80 -7.76 0.29
N MET A 16 1.87 -8.43 -0.38
CA MET A 16 0.51 -8.68 0.11
C MET A 16 0.53 -9.64 1.31
N GLU A 17 1.33 -10.70 1.24
CA GLU A 17 1.54 -11.62 2.37
C GLU A 17 2.20 -10.89 3.55
N GLN A 18 3.20 -10.04 3.29
CA GLN A 18 3.81 -9.21 4.33
C GLN A 18 2.79 -8.22 4.93
N MET A 19 1.96 -7.54 4.14
CA MET A 19 0.92 -6.64 4.65
C MET A 19 -0.09 -7.37 5.53
N GLN A 20 -0.54 -8.56 5.13
CA GLN A 20 -1.46 -9.38 5.93
C GLN A 20 -0.82 -9.85 7.23
N ARG A 21 0.46 -10.26 7.20
CA ARG A 21 1.21 -10.70 8.40
C ARG A 21 1.52 -9.56 9.37
N LEU A 22 1.76 -8.36 8.85
CA LEU A 22 2.06 -7.18 9.67
C LEU A 22 0.81 -6.61 10.33
N GLY A 23 -0.34 -6.65 9.63
CA GLY A 23 -1.61 -6.09 10.09
C GLY A 23 -1.69 -4.57 9.86
N GLY A 24 -2.88 -4.08 9.49
CA GLY A 24 -3.07 -2.70 9.00
C GLY A 24 -2.58 -1.59 9.95
N LEU A 25 -2.82 -1.73 11.26
CA LEU A 25 -2.35 -0.74 12.24
C LEU A 25 -0.82 -0.64 12.30
N ARG A 26 -0.12 -1.77 12.15
CA ARG A 26 1.34 -1.80 12.19
C ARG A 26 1.93 -1.08 10.99
N VAL A 27 1.37 -1.31 9.81
CA VAL A 27 1.78 -0.63 8.58
C VAL A 27 1.57 0.88 8.71
N LEU A 28 0.43 1.31 9.24
CA LEU A 28 0.14 2.72 9.49
C LEU A 28 1.14 3.36 10.46
N ILE A 29 1.47 2.70 11.59
CA ILE A 29 2.46 3.20 12.56
C ILE A 29 3.83 3.36 11.91
N LEU A 30 4.27 2.37 11.13
CA LEU A 30 5.54 2.46 10.42
C LEU A 30 5.53 3.65 9.46
N HIS A 31 4.48 3.77 8.67
CA HIS A 31 4.35 4.81 7.65
C HIS A 31 4.36 6.22 8.24
N VAL A 32 3.56 6.50 9.27
CA VAL A 32 3.52 7.86 9.85
C VAL A 32 4.80 8.24 10.59
N LEU A 33 5.56 7.27 11.12
CA LEU A 33 6.86 7.53 11.72
C LEU A 33 7.96 7.74 10.66
N ASP A 34 7.81 7.17 9.47
CA ASP A 34 8.69 7.44 8.33
C ASP A 34 8.46 8.85 7.80
N GLU A 35 7.19 9.25 7.66
CA GLU A 35 6.81 10.59 7.16
C GLU A 35 7.11 11.71 8.15
N ASN A 36 6.78 11.52 9.44
CA ASN A 36 6.83 12.60 10.43
C ASN A 36 8.04 12.53 11.37
N GLY A 37 8.83 11.45 11.30
CA GLY A 37 9.92 11.20 12.23
C GLY A 37 9.46 10.70 13.61
N PRO A 38 10.34 10.74 14.64
CA PRO A 38 10.06 10.17 15.95
C PRO A 38 8.85 10.80 16.65
N GLY A 39 7.92 9.96 17.13
CA GLY A 39 6.67 10.41 17.76
C GLY A 39 6.26 9.58 18.98
N ASN A 40 5.58 10.21 19.95
CA ASN A 40 4.96 9.50 21.07
C ASN A 40 3.62 8.87 20.66
N GLY A 41 3.00 8.07 21.53
CA GLY A 41 1.77 7.36 21.20
C GLY A 41 0.60 8.26 20.78
N VAL A 42 0.51 9.47 21.34
CA VAL A 42 -0.53 10.45 20.98
C VAL A 42 -0.24 11.07 19.61
N GLU A 43 0.98 11.53 19.40
CA GLU A 43 1.44 12.09 18.13
C GLU A 43 1.24 11.09 16.97
N ILE A 44 1.52 9.80 17.20
CA ILE A 44 1.30 8.73 16.23
C ILE A 44 -0.19 8.54 15.92
N MET A 45 -1.06 8.54 16.93
CA MET A 45 -2.50 8.42 16.71
C MET A 45 -3.05 9.58 15.88
N ASP A 46 -2.59 10.80 16.16
CA ASP A 46 -3.01 12.01 15.46
C ASP A 46 -2.49 12.03 14.03
N ALA A 47 -1.24 11.59 13.80
CA ALA A 47 -0.67 11.44 12.47
C ALA A 47 -1.42 10.38 11.62
N ILE A 48 -1.84 9.25 12.22
CA ILE A 48 -2.64 8.24 11.52
C ILE A 48 -4.00 8.80 11.09
N GLN A 49 -4.64 9.55 11.98
CA GLN A 49 -5.92 10.20 11.68
C GLN A 49 -5.75 11.20 10.52
N ALA A 50 -4.75 12.09 10.60
CA ALA A 50 -4.47 13.08 9.57
C ALA A 50 -4.13 12.45 8.21
N HIS A 51 -3.33 11.37 8.21
CA HIS A 51 -3.01 10.63 7.00
C HIS A 51 -4.29 10.07 6.33
N GLN A 52 -5.19 9.47 7.10
CA GLN A 52 -6.45 8.95 6.56
C GLN A 52 -7.41 10.03 6.07
N GLU A 53 -7.47 11.18 6.75
CA GLU A 53 -8.22 12.35 6.30
C GLU A 53 -7.68 12.84 4.93
N SER A 54 -6.35 12.80 4.73
CA SER A 54 -5.73 13.18 3.46
C SER A 54 -5.98 12.19 2.32
N CYS A 55 -5.98 10.87 2.60
CA CYS A 55 -6.23 9.83 1.60
C CYS A 55 -7.70 9.73 1.19
N THR A 56 -8.65 10.05 2.09
CA THR A 56 -10.09 9.96 1.82
C THR A 56 -10.63 11.13 0.99
N MET A 57 -9.90 12.25 0.90
CA MET A 57 -10.24 13.41 0.05
C MET A 57 -10.13 13.14 -1.46
N HIS A 58 -9.61 11.98 -1.90
CA HIS A 58 -9.27 11.72 -3.30
C HIS A 58 -10.23 10.77 -4.06
N TYR A 59 -11.39 10.40 -3.50
CA TYR A 59 -12.41 9.60 -4.19
C TYR A 59 -13.69 10.41 -4.46
N PRO A 60 -13.97 10.82 -5.72
CA PRO A 60 -15.25 11.44 -6.06
C PRO A 60 -16.33 10.36 -6.11
N GLY A 61 -17.24 10.34 -5.14
CA GLY A 61 -18.42 9.46 -5.18
C GLY A 61 -18.84 8.80 -3.85
N HIS A 62 -18.06 8.94 -2.78
CA HIS A 62 -18.51 8.52 -1.45
C HIS A 62 -19.12 9.70 -0.69
N GLY A 63 -20.44 9.66 -0.45
CA GLY A 63 -21.18 10.64 0.35
C GLY A 63 -20.66 10.78 1.80
N PRO A 64 -21.23 11.70 2.60
CA PRO A 64 -20.65 12.24 3.84
C PRO A 64 -20.73 11.29 5.05
N SER A 65 -20.28 10.05 4.88
CA SER A 65 -20.31 9.03 5.94
C SER A 65 -19.01 8.27 6.01
N ARG A 66 -17.93 8.88 6.52
CA ARG A 66 -16.80 8.11 7.08
C ARG A 66 -16.29 8.82 8.34
N LYS A 67 -16.53 8.20 9.49
CA LYS A 67 -16.04 8.63 10.81
C LYS A 67 -14.54 8.91 10.73
N HIS A 68 -14.09 10.04 11.26
CA HIS A 68 -12.68 10.32 11.55
C HIS A 68 -12.12 9.15 12.37
N TYR A 69 -11.40 8.23 11.72
CA TYR A 69 -10.86 7.07 12.39
C TYR A 69 -9.55 7.49 13.05
N ARG A 70 -9.62 7.67 14.36
CA ARG A 70 -8.45 7.74 15.23
C ARG A 70 -8.31 6.39 15.90
N PRO A 71 -7.19 5.68 15.75
CA PRO A 71 -7.02 4.39 16.40
C PRO A 71 -7.05 4.57 17.92
N SER A 72 -7.63 3.59 18.63
CA SER A 72 -7.77 3.69 20.07
C SER A 72 -6.40 3.52 20.78
N PRO A 73 -6.20 4.17 21.94
CA PRO A 73 -5.02 3.90 22.79
C PRO A 73 -4.86 2.40 23.11
N GLY A 74 -5.98 1.71 23.33
CA GLY A 74 -6.02 0.28 23.63
C GLY A 74 -5.56 -0.62 22.46
N SER A 75 -5.45 -0.08 21.25
CA SER A 75 -4.89 -0.78 20.09
C SER A 75 -3.45 -0.35 19.82
N VAL A 76 -3.16 0.95 19.96
CA VAL A 76 -1.87 1.54 19.59
C VAL A 76 -0.78 1.18 20.58
N TYR A 77 -1.00 1.35 21.89
CA TYR A 77 0.06 1.08 22.87
C TYR A 77 0.48 -0.40 22.94
N PRO A 78 -0.44 -1.38 22.89
CA PRO A 78 -0.05 -2.78 22.77
C PRO A 78 0.73 -3.07 21.48
N MET A 79 0.34 -2.44 20.36
CA MET A 79 1.05 -2.60 19.08
C MET A 79 2.45 -2.00 19.13
N LEU A 80 2.62 -0.79 19.67
CA LEU A 80 3.93 -0.16 19.85
C LEU A 80 4.85 -1.03 20.71
N LYS A 81 4.33 -1.59 21.81
CA LYS A 81 5.10 -2.54 22.65
C LYS A 81 5.53 -3.77 21.85
N LYS A 82 4.62 -4.35 21.06
CA LYS A 82 4.92 -5.49 20.19
C LYS A 82 5.99 -5.14 19.14
N MET A 83 5.88 -4.00 18.49
CA MET A 83 6.83 -3.54 17.47
C MET A 83 8.22 -3.22 18.03
N VAL A 84 8.31 -2.76 19.28
CA VAL A 84 9.59 -2.63 20.00
C VAL A 84 10.20 -4.00 20.27
N ASN A 85 9.42 -4.95 20.78
CA ASN A 85 9.89 -6.33 21.02
C ASN A 85 10.35 -7.04 19.73
N GLU A 86 9.73 -6.69 18.60
CA GLU A 86 10.09 -7.22 17.27
C GLU A 86 11.21 -6.42 16.58
N GLU A 87 11.82 -5.47 17.30
CA GLU A 87 12.93 -4.61 16.85
C GLU A 87 12.61 -3.76 15.62
N LEU A 88 11.33 -3.46 15.39
CA LEU A 88 10.93 -2.53 14.33
C LEU A 88 11.01 -1.07 14.77
N LEU A 89 10.81 -0.85 16.07
CA LEU A 89 10.86 0.46 16.69
C LEU A 89 11.84 0.44 17.87
N ILE A 90 12.45 1.58 18.14
CA ILE A 90 13.12 1.86 19.41
C ILE A 90 12.29 2.88 20.17
N LYS A 91 12.05 2.63 21.46
CA LYS A 91 11.51 3.63 22.36
C LYS A 91 12.67 4.41 22.97
N ARG A 92 12.73 5.71 22.67
CA ARG A 92 13.73 6.66 23.18
C ARG A 92 13.44 7.02 24.65
N GLU A 93 14.44 7.60 25.30
CA GLU A 93 14.34 8.04 26.71
C GLU A 93 13.30 9.16 26.91
N ASP A 94 13.09 10.00 25.88
CA ASP A 94 12.06 11.04 25.84
C ASP A 94 10.62 10.50 25.68
N GLY A 95 10.47 9.18 25.59
CA GLY A 95 9.18 8.49 25.42
C GLY A 95 8.68 8.40 23.98
N LYS A 96 9.43 8.91 23.00
CA LYS A 96 9.11 8.79 21.58
C LYS A 96 9.53 7.46 20.99
N TYR A 97 8.90 7.07 19.90
CA TYR A 97 9.19 5.88 19.12
C TYR A 97 9.84 6.27 17.79
N GLU A 98 10.86 5.54 17.39
CA GLU A 98 11.60 5.75 16.15
C GLU A 98 11.78 4.43 15.40
N LEU A 99 11.79 4.49 14.06
CA LEU A 99 12.06 3.35 13.19
C LEU A 99 13.51 2.87 13.32
N THR A 100 13.68 1.56 13.53
CA THR A 100 14.99 0.91 13.38
C THR A 100 15.34 0.73 11.89
N GLY A 101 16.58 0.33 11.61
CA GLY A 101 16.96 -0.11 10.25
C GLY A 101 16.09 -1.26 9.74
N LYS A 102 15.65 -2.17 10.61
CA LYS A 102 14.71 -3.26 10.29
C LYS A 102 13.32 -2.72 9.94
N GLY A 103 12.82 -1.75 10.72
CA GLY A 103 11.55 -1.07 10.45
C GLY A 103 11.56 -0.34 9.10
N LYS A 104 12.62 0.42 8.82
CA LYS A 104 12.84 1.10 7.53
C LYS A 104 12.90 0.13 6.37
N LYS A 105 13.64 -0.98 6.51
CA LYS A 105 13.73 -2.01 5.46
C LYS A 105 12.39 -2.68 5.16
N ILE A 106 11.52 -2.86 6.17
CA ILE A 106 10.16 -3.36 5.94
C ILE A 106 9.34 -2.35 5.15
N LEU A 107 9.41 -1.06 5.49
CA LEU A 107 8.77 -0.01 4.71
C LEU A 107 9.30 0.05 3.29
N GLU A 108 10.61 -0.04 3.09
CA GLU A 108 11.20 -0.10 1.75
C GLU A 108 10.79 -1.36 1.00
N LYS A 109 10.55 -2.50 1.66
CA LYS A 109 9.98 -3.66 0.98
C LYS A 109 8.52 -3.46 0.60
N LEU A 110 7.73 -2.83 1.47
CA LEU A 110 6.31 -2.56 1.23
C LEU A 110 6.10 -1.48 0.16
N TYR A 111 6.92 -0.42 0.20
CA TYR A 111 6.76 0.81 -0.58
C TYR A 111 7.92 1.08 -1.55
N GLY A 112 8.88 0.16 -1.73
CA GLY A 112 10.20 0.43 -2.34
C GLY A 112 10.29 0.90 -3.78
N ARG A 113 9.24 0.79 -4.59
CA ARG A 113 9.15 1.46 -5.90
C ARG A 113 8.34 2.75 -5.89
N PHE A 114 7.76 3.09 -4.74
CA PHE A 114 6.75 4.12 -4.53
C PHE A 114 7.02 4.87 -3.23
N LYS A 115 8.24 5.40 -3.06
CA LYS A 115 8.48 6.41 -2.01
C LYS A 115 7.67 7.66 -2.40
N PRO A 116 6.71 8.12 -1.57
CA PRO A 116 5.98 9.38 -1.82
C PRO A 116 6.88 10.63 -1.72
N HIS A 117 8.15 10.44 -1.36
CA HIS A 117 9.10 11.48 -1.00
C HIS A 117 9.88 12.07 -2.19
N GLU A 118 9.84 11.45 -3.37
CA GLU A 118 10.16 12.18 -4.58
C GLU A 118 8.87 12.80 -5.09
N LYS A 119 8.97 14.04 -5.59
CA LYS A 119 7.88 14.76 -6.24
C LYS A 119 7.45 14.01 -7.49
N MET A 120 6.80 12.86 -7.34
CA MET A 120 6.14 12.18 -8.45
C MET A 120 5.07 13.14 -8.95
N ASP A 121 5.10 13.38 -10.26
CA ASP A 121 3.98 14.04 -10.92
C ASP A 121 2.71 13.30 -10.50
N ARG A 122 1.68 14.05 -10.05
CA ARG A 122 0.39 13.47 -9.66
C ARG A 122 -0.17 12.58 -10.79
N GLY A 123 0.15 12.90 -12.05
CA GLY A 123 -0.15 12.05 -13.19
C GLY A 123 0.56 10.70 -13.16
N GLU A 124 1.87 10.69 -12.91
CA GLU A 124 2.69 9.47 -12.86
C GLU A 124 2.31 8.56 -11.69
N TYR A 125 2.02 9.16 -10.51
CA TYR A 125 1.49 8.42 -9.35
C TYR A 125 0.13 7.79 -9.66
N SER A 126 -0.78 8.53 -10.33
CA SER A 126 -2.10 8.02 -10.69
C SER A 126 -2.03 6.90 -11.73
N ILE A 127 -1.16 7.03 -12.75
CA ILE A 127 -0.94 6.01 -13.78
C ILE A 127 -0.41 4.75 -13.11
N THR A 128 0.59 4.89 -12.25
CA THR A 128 1.22 3.71 -11.66
C THR A 128 0.28 3.00 -10.70
N ARG A 129 -0.48 3.75 -9.90
CA ARG A 129 -1.51 3.19 -9.04
C ARG A 129 -2.57 2.42 -9.85
N ALA A 130 -3.04 2.98 -10.96
CA ALA A 130 -4.01 2.29 -11.82
C ALA A 130 -3.46 0.98 -12.38
N LEU A 131 -2.19 0.96 -12.80
CA LEU A 131 -1.54 -0.26 -13.29
C LEU A 131 -1.38 -1.31 -12.19
N THR A 132 -1.02 -0.92 -10.96
CA THR A 132 -0.94 -1.84 -9.82
C THR A 132 -2.32 -2.40 -9.43
N GLU A 133 -3.38 -1.59 -9.49
CA GLU A 133 -4.74 -2.09 -9.24
C GLU A 133 -5.17 -3.10 -10.31
N ILE A 134 -4.90 -2.83 -11.60
CA ILE A 134 -5.16 -3.76 -12.70
C ILE A 134 -4.38 -5.07 -12.49
N GLU A 135 -3.09 -4.99 -12.14
CA GLU A 135 -2.26 -6.14 -11.85
C GLU A 135 -2.86 -7.00 -10.73
N GLY A 136 -3.24 -6.39 -9.61
CA GLY A 136 -3.85 -7.13 -8.49
C GLY A 136 -5.17 -7.83 -8.87
N TYR A 137 -5.97 -7.23 -9.75
CA TYR A 137 -7.17 -7.89 -10.27
C TYR A 137 -6.84 -9.02 -11.24
N VAL A 138 -5.81 -8.88 -12.09
CA VAL A 138 -5.35 -9.96 -12.97
C VAL A 138 -4.87 -11.14 -12.14
N SER A 139 -4.04 -10.91 -11.11
CA SER A 139 -3.59 -11.97 -10.18
C SER A 139 -4.76 -12.72 -9.56
N TYR A 140 -5.78 -11.99 -9.09
CA TYR A 140 -6.97 -12.61 -8.53
C TYR A 140 -7.69 -13.50 -9.55
N LEU A 141 -7.84 -13.02 -10.80
CA LEU A 141 -8.50 -13.79 -11.86
C LEU A 141 -7.69 -15.03 -12.26
N GLU A 142 -6.36 -14.95 -12.26
CA GLU A 142 -5.47 -16.10 -12.54
C GLU A 142 -5.63 -17.24 -11.51
N ASP A 143 -5.96 -16.92 -10.25
CA ASP A 143 -6.21 -17.90 -9.18
C ASP A 143 -7.62 -18.51 -9.24
N ILE A 144 -8.54 -17.98 -10.06
CA ILE A 144 -9.89 -18.53 -10.22
C ILE A 144 -9.87 -19.72 -11.17
N LYS A 145 -10.61 -20.78 -10.82
CA LYS A 145 -10.78 -21.94 -11.69
C LYS A 145 -11.39 -21.58 -13.05
N GLU A 146 -10.87 -22.17 -14.11
CA GLU A 146 -11.23 -21.89 -15.50
C GLU A 146 -12.74 -22.02 -15.77
N GLU A 147 -13.43 -22.96 -15.14
CA GLU A 147 -14.87 -23.17 -15.37
C GLU A 147 -15.73 -21.98 -14.91
N LYS A 148 -15.22 -21.19 -13.95
CA LYS A 148 -15.88 -19.96 -13.49
C LYS A 148 -15.53 -18.75 -14.36
N LEU A 149 -14.40 -18.78 -15.07
CA LEU A 149 -13.95 -17.71 -15.96
C LEU A 149 -14.50 -17.86 -17.37
N ALA A 150 -14.77 -19.09 -17.82
CA ALA A 150 -15.24 -19.40 -19.17
C ALA A 150 -16.47 -18.57 -19.61
N PRO A 151 -17.49 -18.29 -18.77
CA PRO A 151 -18.63 -17.44 -19.15
C PRO A 151 -18.25 -15.96 -19.39
N HIS A 152 -17.08 -15.53 -18.92
CA HIS A 152 -16.60 -14.15 -19.00
C HIS A 152 -15.51 -13.96 -20.08
N GLY A 153 -15.26 -14.98 -20.91
CA GLY A 153 -14.17 -14.98 -21.90
C GLY A 153 -14.25 -13.84 -22.92
N GLU A 154 -15.46 -13.44 -23.34
CA GLU A 154 -15.67 -12.31 -24.26
C GLU A 154 -15.20 -11.00 -23.62
N LEU A 155 -15.61 -10.72 -22.38
CA LEU A 155 -15.19 -9.52 -21.63
C LEU A 155 -13.67 -9.50 -21.38
N ILE A 156 -13.07 -10.65 -21.05
CA ILE A 156 -11.61 -10.78 -20.89
C ILE A 156 -10.91 -10.47 -22.22
N GLY A 157 -11.45 -10.97 -23.33
CA GLY A 157 -10.96 -10.69 -24.68
C GLY A 157 -11.00 -9.20 -25.01
N GLU A 158 -12.12 -8.52 -24.74
CA GLU A 158 -12.25 -7.07 -24.95
C GLU A 158 -11.25 -6.26 -24.13
N LEU A 159 -11.07 -6.60 -22.84
CA LEU A 159 -10.11 -5.93 -21.96
C LEU A 159 -8.67 -6.13 -22.48
N SER A 160 -8.33 -7.34 -22.93
CA SER A 160 -7.04 -7.65 -23.54
C SER A 160 -6.78 -6.79 -24.78
N GLN A 161 -7.75 -6.68 -25.69
CA GLN A 161 -7.64 -5.84 -26.88
C GLN A 161 -7.42 -4.36 -26.54
N ARG A 162 -8.15 -3.84 -25.54
CA ARG A 162 -8.01 -2.45 -25.09
C ARG A 162 -6.63 -2.16 -24.50
N LEU A 163 -6.11 -3.08 -23.68
CA LEU A 163 -4.76 -2.95 -23.12
C LEU A 163 -3.67 -3.02 -24.20
N GLU A 164 -3.83 -3.91 -25.18
CA GLU A 164 -2.91 -4.01 -26.32
C GLU A 164 -2.95 -2.74 -27.19
N ALA A 165 -4.13 -2.14 -27.39
CA ALA A 165 -4.27 -0.87 -28.10
C ALA A 165 -3.55 0.28 -27.38
N ILE A 166 -3.67 0.36 -26.04
CA ILE A 166 -2.94 1.34 -25.22
C ILE A 166 -1.44 1.14 -25.38
N LYS A 167 -0.94 -0.09 -25.24
CA LYS A 167 0.48 -0.42 -25.43
C LYS A 167 1.00 -0.02 -26.82
N ASN A 168 0.25 -0.34 -27.87
CA ASN A 168 0.63 -0.01 -29.25
C ASN A 168 0.61 1.49 -29.54
N SER A 169 -0.23 2.27 -28.84
CA SER A 169 -0.25 3.74 -28.98
C SER A 169 1.03 4.41 -28.48
N ILE A 170 1.73 3.78 -27.53
CA ILE A 170 2.96 4.31 -26.90
C ILE A 170 4.21 3.91 -27.71
N GLN A 171 4.13 2.90 -28.59
CA GLN A 171 5.24 2.43 -29.42
C GLN A 171 5.34 3.11 -30.80
N LYS A 172 4.48 4.11 -31.07
CA LYS A 172 4.44 4.82 -32.36
C LYS A 172 5.27 6.11 -32.40
N GLU A 173 5.99 6.43 -31.33
CA GLU A 173 7.03 7.47 -31.27
C GLU A 173 8.42 6.83 -31.19
#